data_AF-G3JTS9-F1
#
_entry.id   AF-G3JTS9-F1
#
_cell.length_a   1.000
_cell.length_b   1.000
_cell.length_c   1.000
_cell.angle_alpha   90.00
_cell.angle_beta   90.00
_cell.angle_gamma   90.00
#
_symmetry.space_group_name_H-M   'P 1'
#
loop_
_entity.id
_entity.type
_entity.pdbx_description
1 polymer ?
#
loop_
_entity_poly.entity_id
_entity_poly.type
_entity_poly.pdbx_seq_one_letter_code
_entity_poly.pdbx_strand_id
1 'polypeptide(L)'
;MNCNELQEGAKGEHYIIKRPKALQWFCDGELHKDSDEERQAGRFELFLDLLYVAIVANLSDELAEHPDGAHVAKYILTFTPAWHIWVDLREIMNSYYTDDLAQRLVVLWVMALLVLFANNANHVDVSAGALRTAAGAYVAARGTTMLVFLVSSFASAAHRAQARIMAGCMCVGLLLATPLFLDSVSLGGKAAVVAVMAAYQELTWSLTLSPWLKRRLKLRYSTAVDMAHEIDRMAAFFIIILGEFVYIVIVGNPAGIGLTPGYAKAVCTLVIAFCLNWIYVSGDGSPGATHPIRRSPWTAFGFFLLHLPMAAAFLIAGHVSALSVRVDEFEEGQRWLLGAGMGIGMLCLWVYAMLYKAEERHDLILPKNWRVGMRLVVAVVLMVIPATHEHFNATQFMVIVMALIAFLTIWETIGGLLKGTTIFEPWTDAHPPSEALLQGESSTQNSEGLIEGQS
;
A
#
# COMPACT_ATOMS: atom_id res chain seq x y z
N MET A 1 0.54 -8.23 -23.40
CA MET A 1 1.65 -9.18 -23.54
C MET A 1 1.08 -10.52 -23.99
N ASN A 2 1.37 -10.90 -25.24
CA ASN A 2 0.83 -12.10 -25.87
C ASN A 2 1.61 -13.33 -25.38
N CYS A 3 0.99 -14.52 -25.29
CA CYS A 3 1.66 -15.74 -24.81
C CYS A 3 2.93 -16.10 -25.61
N ASN A 4 2.98 -15.67 -26.88
CA ASN A 4 4.12 -15.90 -27.76
C ASN A 4 5.37 -15.11 -27.35
N GLU A 5 5.21 -13.87 -26.87
CA GLU A 5 6.34 -13.03 -26.40
C GLU A 5 6.99 -13.63 -25.13
N LEU A 6 6.21 -14.31 -24.29
CA LEU A 6 6.71 -14.99 -23.09
C LEU A 6 7.49 -16.27 -23.41
N GLN A 7 7.23 -16.91 -24.56
CA GLN A 7 7.88 -18.16 -24.96
C GLN A 7 9.15 -17.93 -25.79
N GLU A 8 9.23 -16.84 -26.56
CA GLU A 8 10.39 -16.53 -27.41
C GLU A 8 11.67 -16.19 -26.61
N GLY A 9 11.53 -15.72 -25.36
CA GLY A 9 12.66 -15.44 -24.46
C GLY A 9 13.00 -16.57 -23.46
N ALA A 10 12.16 -17.60 -23.35
CA ALA A 10 12.30 -18.64 -22.32
C ALA A 10 13.41 -19.63 -22.67
N LYS A 11 14.65 -19.32 -22.29
CA LYS A 11 15.73 -20.32 -22.26
C LYS A 11 15.33 -21.44 -21.31
N GLY A 12 15.30 -22.69 -21.79
CA GLY A 12 14.98 -23.85 -20.97
C GLY A 12 15.85 -23.92 -19.72
N GLU A 13 15.22 -24.03 -18.55
CA GLU A 13 15.91 -24.06 -17.27
C GLU A 13 16.20 -25.50 -16.83
N HIS A 14 17.42 -25.75 -16.36
CA HIS A 14 17.87 -27.08 -15.93
C HIS A 14 17.67 -27.36 -14.42
N TYR A 15 17.11 -26.42 -13.65
CA TYR A 15 17.07 -26.50 -12.18
C TYR A 15 15.67 -26.24 -11.62
N ILE A 16 15.15 -27.20 -10.84
CA ILE A 16 13.85 -27.10 -10.14
C ILE A 16 13.93 -26.17 -8.92
N ILE A 17 15.10 -26.15 -8.25
CA ILE A 17 15.40 -25.27 -7.13
C ILE A 17 16.60 -24.45 -7.55
N LYS A 18 16.46 -23.12 -7.53
CA LYS A 18 17.52 -22.21 -7.92
C LYS A 18 18.21 -21.68 -6.68
N ARG A 19 19.46 -21.28 -6.86
CA ARG A 19 20.18 -20.51 -5.85
C ARG A 19 19.51 -19.14 -5.71
N PRO A 20 19.17 -18.67 -4.49
CA PRO A 20 18.78 -17.29 -4.27
C PRO A 20 19.87 -16.34 -4.75
N LYS A 21 19.56 -15.50 -5.74
CA LYS A 21 20.47 -14.50 -6.30
C LYS A 21 20.08 -13.12 -5.81
N ALA A 22 21.09 -12.27 -5.57
CA ALA A 22 20.87 -10.85 -5.35
C ALA A 22 20.38 -10.22 -6.65
N LEU A 23 19.20 -9.61 -6.65
CA LEU A 23 18.71 -8.89 -7.83
C LEU A 23 19.41 -7.53 -7.99
N GLN A 24 19.63 -6.82 -6.88
CA GLN A 24 20.27 -5.51 -6.86
C GLN A 24 21.12 -5.33 -5.61
N TRP A 25 22.31 -4.75 -5.73
CA TRP A 25 23.17 -4.47 -4.59
C TRP A 25 24.07 -3.27 -4.84
N PHE A 26 24.52 -2.63 -3.76
CA PHE A 26 25.60 -1.67 -3.83
C PHE A 26 26.94 -2.37 -3.64
N CYS A 27 27.93 -2.08 -4.49
CA CYS A 27 29.33 -2.44 -4.30
C CYS A 27 30.16 -1.16 -4.26
N ASP A 28 30.87 -0.90 -3.16
CA ASP A 28 31.72 0.29 -3.01
C ASP A 28 30.98 1.63 -3.28
N GLY A 29 29.66 1.65 -3.08
CA GLY A 29 28.78 2.82 -3.30
C GLY A 29 28.10 2.87 -4.66
N GLU A 30 28.49 2.02 -5.61
CA GLU A 30 27.89 1.92 -6.95
C GLU A 30 26.76 0.89 -6.98
N LEU A 31 25.67 1.21 -7.67
CA LEU A 31 24.52 0.31 -7.82
C LEU A 31 24.79 -0.69 -8.95
N HIS A 32 24.70 -1.98 -8.61
CA HIS A 32 24.73 -3.07 -9.57
C HIS A 32 23.38 -3.79 -9.59
N LYS A 33 22.93 -4.15 -10.79
CA LYS A 33 21.71 -4.93 -11.03
C LYS A 33 22.05 -6.20 -11.81
N ASP A 34 21.35 -7.29 -11.54
CA ASP A 34 21.48 -8.55 -12.29
C ASP A 34 20.86 -8.46 -13.69
N SER A 35 19.86 -7.58 -13.86
CA SER A 35 19.20 -7.25 -15.13
C SER A 35 18.95 -5.73 -15.20
N ASP A 36 19.00 -5.18 -16.41
CA ASP A 36 18.67 -3.77 -16.68
C ASP A 36 17.15 -3.54 -16.77
N GLU A 37 16.35 -4.60 -16.90
CA GLU A 37 14.88 -4.50 -16.89
C GLU A 37 14.36 -4.15 -15.49
N GLU A 38 13.50 -3.12 -15.41
CA GLU A 38 12.78 -2.80 -14.17
C GLU A 38 11.77 -3.91 -13.86
N ARG A 39 11.85 -4.49 -12.65
CA ARG A 39 10.98 -5.57 -12.25
C ARG A 39 9.60 -5.03 -11.86
N GLN A 40 8.57 -5.42 -12.61
CA GLN A 40 7.18 -5.24 -12.21
C GLN A 40 6.69 -6.39 -11.34
N ALA A 41 5.63 -6.17 -10.55
CA ALA A 41 5.02 -7.20 -9.73
C ALA A 41 4.59 -8.41 -10.58
N GLY A 42 5.16 -9.58 -10.29
CA GLY A 42 4.81 -10.80 -11.00
C GLY A 42 3.35 -11.22 -10.74
N ARG A 43 2.74 -11.95 -11.68
CA ARG A 43 1.37 -12.51 -11.50
C ARG A 43 1.22 -13.33 -10.22
N PHE A 44 2.30 -13.98 -9.79
CA PHE A 44 2.35 -14.75 -8.54
C PHE A 44 2.22 -13.87 -7.29
N GLU A 45 2.78 -12.65 -7.32
CA GLU A 45 2.68 -11.67 -6.23
C GLU A 45 1.25 -11.15 -6.11
N LEU A 46 0.59 -10.89 -7.25
CA LEU A 46 -0.82 -10.51 -7.29
C LEU A 46 -1.75 -11.63 -6.82
N PHE A 47 -1.40 -12.90 -7.05
CA PHE A 47 -2.16 -14.03 -6.52
C PHE A 47 -2.09 -14.11 -4.99
N LEU A 48 -0.92 -13.83 -4.41
CA LEU A 48 -0.77 -13.73 -2.95
C LEU A 48 -1.63 -12.60 -2.38
N ASP A 49 -1.72 -11.47 -3.08
CA ASP A 49 -2.53 -10.33 -2.65
C ASP A 49 -4.02 -10.64 -2.53
N LEU A 50 -4.54 -11.61 -3.28
CA LEU A 50 -5.94 -12.05 -3.15
C LEU A 50 -6.25 -12.59 -1.75
N LEU A 51 -5.28 -13.23 -1.08
CA LEU A 51 -5.46 -13.63 0.32
C LEU A 51 -5.58 -12.41 1.23
N TYR A 52 -4.81 -11.36 0.95
CA TYR A 52 -4.87 -10.13 1.74
C TYR A 52 -6.22 -9.44 1.60
N VAL A 53 -6.87 -9.46 0.44
CA VAL A 53 -8.26 -8.98 0.27
C VAL A 53 -9.20 -9.63 1.31
N ALA A 54 -9.10 -10.94 1.52
CA ALA A 54 -9.96 -11.65 2.47
C ALA A 54 -9.58 -11.35 3.94
N ILE A 55 -8.28 -11.27 4.26
CA ILE A 55 -7.80 -10.99 5.62
C ILE A 55 -8.25 -9.59 6.06
N VAL A 56 -8.05 -8.59 5.19
CA VAL A 56 -8.38 -7.20 5.52
C VAL A 56 -9.87 -6.98 5.70
N ALA A 57 -10.69 -7.63 4.87
CA ALA A 57 -12.15 -7.61 5.00
C ALA A 57 -12.58 -8.21 6.35
N ASN A 58 -12.08 -9.41 6.68
CA ASN A 58 -12.44 -10.14 7.90
C ASN A 58 -12.11 -9.34 9.19
N LEU A 59 -10.94 -8.69 9.25
CA LEU A 59 -10.56 -7.88 10.40
C LEU A 59 -11.39 -6.60 10.53
N SER A 60 -11.82 -6.02 9.41
CA SER A 60 -12.56 -4.75 9.38
C SER A 60 -14.04 -4.94 9.70
N ASP A 61 -14.60 -6.08 9.29
CA ASP A 61 -15.98 -6.51 9.57
C ASP A 61 -16.24 -6.57 11.09
N GLU A 62 -15.36 -7.25 11.83
CA GLU A 62 -15.41 -7.33 13.30
C GLU A 62 -15.44 -5.95 13.98
N LEU A 63 -14.61 -5.02 13.50
CA LEU A 63 -14.56 -3.67 14.05
C LEU A 63 -15.81 -2.85 13.68
N ALA A 64 -16.38 -3.07 12.51
CA ALA A 64 -17.59 -2.38 12.06
C ALA A 64 -18.86 -2.86 12.79
N GLU A 65 -18.90 -4.15 13.19
CA GLU A 65 -19.95 -4.73 14.03
C GLU A 65 -19.85 -4.28 15.50
N HIS A 66 -18.63 -4.01 15.98
CA HIS A 66 -18.37 -3.59 17.36
C HIS A 66 -17.53 -2.30 17.41
N PRO A 67 -18.13 -1.13 17.12
CA PRO A 67 -17.37 0.07 16.86
C PRO A 67 -17.01 0.84 18.15
N ASP A 68 -16.19 0.21 19.01
CA ASP A 68 -15.68 0.80 20.25
C ASP A 68 -14.14 0.85 20.31
N GLY A 69 -13.61 1.55 21.30
CA GLY A 69 -12.16 1.75 21.44
C GLY A 69 -11.36 0.47 21.73
N ALA A 70 -11.97 -0.55 22.35
CA ALA A 70 -11.32 -1.82 22.61
C ALA A 70 -11.17 -2.63 21.32
N HIS A 71 -12.20 -2.63 20.47
CA HIS A 71 -12.15 -3.24 19.15
C HIS A 71 -11.22 -2.50 18.20
N VAL A 72 -11.11 -1.16 18.28
CA VAL A 72 -10.08 -0.41 17.53
C VAL A 72 -8.68 -0.88 17.93
N ALA A 73 -8.42 -1.04 19.24
CA ALA A 73 -7.14 -1.55 19.71
C ALA A 73 -6.89 -2.99 19.22
N LYS A 74 -7.89 -3.87 19.32
CA LYS A 74 -7.85 -5.25 18.81
C LYS A 74 -7.51 -5.26 17.32
N TYR A 75 -8.21 -4.46 16.50
CA TYR A 75 -7.98 -4.31 15.08
C TYR A 75 -6.55 -3.88 14.75
N ILE A 76 -6.02 -2.84 15.40
CA ILE A 76 -4.64 -2.38 15.16
C ILE A 76 -3.63 -3.48 15.54
N LEU A 77 -3.86 -4.17 16.66
CA LEU A 77 -2.97 -5.21 17.16
C LEU A 77 -3.03 -6.51 16.34
N THR A 78 -4.11 -6.79 15.61
CA THR A 78 -4.22 -7.96 14.71
C THR A 78 -3.84 -7.63 13.27
N PHE A 79 -4.15 -6.43 12.79
CA PHE A 79 -3.78 -5.94 11.45
C PHE A 79 -2.26 -5.79 11.31
N THR A 80 -1.58 -5.22 12.32
CA THR A 80 -0.14 -4.93 12.25
C THR A 80 0.72 -6.19 12.03
N PRO A 81 0.51 -7.31 12.75
CA PRO A 81 1.19 -8.57 12.47
C PRO A 81 0.94 -9.13 11.05
N ALA A 82 -0.29 -9.00 10.51
CA ALA A 82 -0.60 -9.44 9.16
C ALA A 82 0.12 -8.58 8.10
N TRP A 83 0.13 -7.26 8.30
CA TRP A 83 0.91 -6.29 7.51
C TRP A 83 2.40 -6.63 7.51
N HIS A 84 2.95 -6.96 8.67
CA HIS A 84 4.35 -7.33 8.83
C HIS A 84 4.76 -8.59 8.06
N ILE A 85 3.89 -9.60 7.97
CA ILE A 85 4.15 -10.77 7.12
C ILE A 85 4.15 -10.37 5.64
N TRP A 86 3.25 -9.47 5.23
CA TRP A 86 3.20 -8.97 3.85
C TRP A 86 4.49 -8.23 3.49
N VAL A 87 4.95 -7.34 4.38
CA VAL A 87 6.20 -6.59 4.27
C VAL A 87 7.40 -7.53 4.10
N ASP A 88 7.48 -8.61 4.89
CA ASP A 88 8.54 -9.61 4.80
C ASP A 88 8.55 -10.34 3.46
N LEU A 89 7.38 -10.79 2.98
CA LEU A 89 7.27 -11.50 1.69
C LEU A 89 7.66 -10.59 0.52
N ARG A 90 7.20 -9.34 0.54
CA ARG A 90 7.59 -8.30 -0.41
C ARG A 90 9.11 -8.08 -0.41
N GLU A 91 9.75 -7.94 0.76
CA GLU A 91 11.21 -7.76 0.85
C GLU A 91 11.99 -8.97 0.32
N ILE A 92 11.53 -10.18 0.61
CA ILE A 92 12.12 -11.42 0.08
C ILE A 92 12.03 -11.44 -1.44
N MET A 93 10.88 -11.08 -2.00
CA MET A 93 10.66 -11.06 -3.46
C MET A 93 11.45 -9.94 -4.14
N ASN A 94 11.58 -8.78 -3.50
CA ASN A 94 12.42 -7.69 -3.96
C ASN A 94 13.92 -8.04 -3.93
N SER A 95 14.38 -8.81 -2.93
CA SER A 95 15.81 -9.13 -2.76
C SER A 95 16.28 -10.39 -3.50
N TYR A 96 15.45 -11.43 -3.56
CA TYR A 96 15.88 -12.81 -3.89
C TYR A 96 14.93 -13.58 -4.80
N TYR A 97 14.13 -12.93 -5.65
CA TYR A 97 13.20 -13.68 -6.50
C TYR A 97 13.90 -14.67 -7.43
N THR A 98 13.48 -15.92 -7.37
CA THR A 98 13.94 -17.00 -8.25
C THR A 98 12.79 -17.68 -9.02
N ASP A 99 11.55 -17.51 -8.55
CA ASP A 99 10.32 -18.14 -9.05
C ASP A 99 10.35 -19.67 -9.12
N ASP A 100 11.23 -20.29 -8.34
CA ASP A 100 11.42 -21.73 -8.34
C ASP A 100 10.40 -22.47 -7.46
N LEU A 101 10.44 -23.81 -7.50
CA LEU A 101 9.50 -24.64 -6.74
C LEU A 101 9.61 -24.40 -5.23
N ALA A 102 10.82 -24.20 -4.70
CA ALA A 102 11.02 -24.01 -3.27
C ALA A 102 10.44 -22.68 -2.80
N GLN A 103 10.68 -21.58 -3.52
CA GLN A 103 10.10 -20.28 -3.20
C GLN A 103 8.57 -20.31 -3.27
N ARG A 104 7.99 -20.96 -4.30
CA ARG A 104 6.54 -21.12 -4.43
C ARG A 104 5.92 -21.91 -3.28
N LEU A 105 6.54 -23.02 -2.87
CA LEU A 105 6.06 -23.84 -1.74
C LEU A 105 6.18 -23.10 -0.41
N VAL A 106 7.26 -22.33 -0.20
CA VAL A 106 7.43 -21.49 0.99
C VAL A 106 6.34 -20.42 1.06
N VAL A 107 6.06 -19.74 -0.06
CA VAL A 107 5.00 -18.73 -0.12
C VAL A 107 3.63 -19.37 0.14
N LEU A 108 3.33 -20.52 -0.47
CA LEU A 108 2.09 -21.26 -0.21
C LEU A 108 1.95 -21.66 1.27
N TRP A 109 3.04 -22.11 1.90
CA TRP A 109 3.07 -22.42 3.32
C TRP A 109 2.78 -21.20 4.20
N VAL A 110 3.40 -20.04 3.90
CA VAL A 110 3.12 -18.79 4.62
C VAL A 110 1.67 -18.34 4.39
N MET A 111 1.13 -18.49 3.18
CA MET A 111 -0.29 -18.21 2.90
C MET A 111 -1.22 -19.11 3.72
N ALA A 112 -0.92 -20.41 3.84
CA ALA A 112 -1.71 -21.32 4.68
C ALA A 112 -1.68 -20.91 6.17
N LEU A 113 -0.53 -20.46 6.66
CA LEU A 113 -0.41 -19.92 8.02
C LEU A 113 -1.19 -18.60 8.20
N LEU A 114 -1.20 -17.74 7.19
CA LEU A 114 -2.00 -16.51 7.20
C LEU A 114 -3.50 -16.79 7.22
N VAL A 115 -3.97 -17.83 6.51
CA VAL A 115 -5.36 -18.30 6.62
C VAL A 115 -5.65 -18.76 8.04
N LEU A 116 -4.76 -19.54 8.66
CA LEU A 116 -4.91 -19.98 10.05
C LEU A 116 -4.93 -18.78 11.01
N PHE A 117 -4.05 -17.80 10.81
CA PHE A 117 -4.01 -16.55 11.58
C PHE A 117 -5.34 -15.80 11.49
N ALA A 118 -5.82 -15.51 10.28
CA ALA A 118 -6.99 -14.69 10.05
C ALA A 118 -8.28 -15.30 10.63
N ASN A 119 -8.45 -16.63 10.51
CA ASN A 119 -9.61 -17.33 11.10
C ASN A 119 -9.64 -17.28 12.64
N ASN A 120 -8.51 -17.04 13.29
CA ASN A 120 -8.41 -16.94 14.74
C ASN A 120 -8.31 -15.50 15.24
N ALA A 121 -7.96 -14.54 14.37
CA ALA A 121 -7.63 -13.16 14.73
C ALA A 121 -8.80 -12.43 15.40
N ASN A 122 -10.03 -12.65 14.95
CA ASN A 122 -11.21 -12.02 15.58
C ASN A 122 -11.59 -12.65 16.92
N HIS A 123 -11.03 -13.80 17.29
CA HIS A 123 -11.40 -14.53 18.52
C HIS A 123 -10.33 -14.48 19.61
N VAL A 124 -9.29 -13.65 19.44
CA VAL A 124 -8.09 -13.63 20.30
C VAL A 124 -8.35 -13.15 21.73
N ASP A 125 -9.38 -12.35 21.93
CA ASP A 125 -9.84 -11.83 23.22
C ASP A 125 -10.86 -12.77 23.90
N VAL A 126 -11.57 -13.58 23.12
CA VAL A 126 -12.58 -14.52 23.61
C VAL A 126 -11.98 -15.88 23.98
N SER A 127 -11.00 -16.36 23.21
CA SER A 127 -10.42 -17.70 23.38
C SER A 127 -8.90 -17.65 23.46
N ALA A 128 -8.36 -18.14 24.59
CA ALA A 128 -6.93 -18.36 24.74
C ALA A 128 -6.36 -19.34 23.68
N GLY A 129 -7.18 -20.29 23.22
CA GLY A 129 -6.82 -21.19 22.12
C GLY A 129 -6.68 -20.47 20.79
N ALA A 130 -7.61 -19.55 20.49
CA ALA A 130 -7.56 -18.73 19.28
C ALA A 130 -6.33 -17.80 19.29
N LEU A 131 -6.07 -17.12 20.42
CA LEU A 131 -4.89 -16.28 20.59
C LEU A 131 -3.58 -17.06 20.41
N ARG A 132 -3.46 -18.23 21.03
CA ARG A 132 -2.29 -19.11 20.86
C ARG A 132 -2.12 -19.59 19.42
N THR A 133 -3.23 -19.88 18.75
CA THR A 133 -3.22 -20.33 17.35
C THR A 133 -2.81 -19.21 16.41
N ALA A 134 -3.37 -18.01 16.57
CA ALA A 134 -2.97 -16.83 15.82
C ALA A 134 -1.49 -16.47 16.07
N ALA A 135 -1.06 -16.40 17.34
CA ALA A 135 0.34 -16.14 17.69
C ALA A 135 1.28 -17.23 17.14
N GLY A 136 0.89 -18.50 17.21
CA GLY A 136 1.63 -19.64 16.66
C GLY A 136 1.78 -19.55 15.15
N ALA A 137 0.70 -19.23 14.44
CA ALA A 137 0.71 -19.03 12.99
C ALA A 137 1.62 -17.86 12.58
N TYR A 138 1.54 -16.73 13.30
CA TYR A 138 2.43 -15.59 13.10
C TYR A 138 3.90 -15.95 13.33
N VAL A 139 4.22 -16.60 14.45
CA VAL A 139 5.58 -17.03 14.80
C VAL A 139 6.13 -18.02 13.76
N ALA A 140 5.31 -18.95 13.28
CA ALA A 140 5.72 -19.90 12.24
C ALA A 140 5.96 -19.21 10.89
N ALA A 141 5.11 -18.25 10.50
CA ALA A 141 5.25 -17.48 9.26
C ALA A 141 6.51 -16.62 9.30
N ARG A 142 6.69 -15.85 10.37
CA ARG A 142 7.91 -15.05 10.64
C ARG A 142 9.17 -15.89 10.76
N GLY A 143 9.09 -17.04 11.42
CA GLY A 143 10.19 -17.98 11.51
C GLY A 143 10.59 -18.50 10.13
N THR A 144 9.61 -18.75 9.27
CA THR A 144 9.86 -19.16 7.88
C THR A 144 10.54 -18.04 7.09
N THR A 145 10.05 -16.80 7.14
CA THR A 145 10.67 -15.67 6.44
C THR A 145 12.08 -15.37 6.96
N MET A 146 12.29 -15.47 8.28
CA MET A 146 13.62 -15.39 8.91
C MET A 146 14.57 -16.47 8.37
N LEU A 147 14.12 -17.72 8.26
CA LEU A 147 14.92 -18.81 7.70
C LEU A 147 15.25 -18.56 6.23
N VAL A 148 14.32 -18.00 5.45
CA VAL A 148 14.59 -17.61 4.05
C VAL A 148 15.71 -16.56 3.98
N PHE A 149 15.67 -15.51 4.80
CA PHE A 149 16.76 -14.53 4.88
C PHE A 149 18.09 -15.18 5.28
N LEU A 150 18.06 -16.07 6.28
CA LEU A 150 19.26 -16.76 6.76
C LEU A 150 19.86 -17.68 5.69
N VAL A 151 19.05 -18.52 5.05
CA VAL A 151 19.47 -19.44 3.98
C VAL A 151 20.00 -18.64 2.77
N SER A 152 19.29 -17.60 2.37
CA SER A 152 19.70 -16.71 1.27
C SER A 152 21.01 -15.98 1.57
N SER A 153 21.35 -15.74 2.84
CA SER A 153 22.63 -15.14 3.25
C SER A 153 23.85 -16.02 2.94
N PHE A 154 23.69 -17.34 2.89
CA PHE A 154 24.75 -18.25 2.47
C PHE A 154 24.94 -18.23 0.96
N ALA A 155 23.83 -18.14 0.23
CA ALA A 155 23.79 -18.09 -1.23
C ALA A 155 24.26 -16.74 -1.80
N SER A 156 23.98 -15.60 -1.17
CA SER A 156 24.33 -14.28 -1.70
C SER A 156 25.37 -13.56 -0.84
N ALA A 157 26.58 -13.39 -1.37
CA ALA A 157 27.62 -12.62 -0.69
C ALA A 157 27.25 -11.13 -0.55
N ALA A 158 26.54 -10.59 -1.55
CA ALA A 158 26.17 -9.18 -1.60
C ALA A 158 25.22 -8.76 -0.45
N HIS A 159 24.30 -9.63 -0.08
CA HIS A 159 23.33 -9.37 0.99
C HIS A 159 23.68 -10.01 2.34
N ARG A 160 24.78 -10.78 2.42
CA ARG A 160 25.07 -11.69 3.54
C ARG A 160 24.98 -11.04 4.91
N ALA A 161 25.69 -9.93 5.11
CA ALA A 161 25.74 -9.27 6.42
C ALA A 161 24.36 -8.73 6.81
N GLN A 162 23.69 -8.04 5.90
CA GLN A 162 22.39 -7.43 6.16
C GLN A 162 21.30 -8.48 6.41
N ALA A 163 21.27 -9.56 5.61
CA ALA A 163 20.32 -10.65 5.78
C ALA A 163 20.49 -11.38 7.12
N ARG A 164 21.73 -11.55 7.60
CA ARG A 164 22.01 -12.14 8.92
C ARG A 164 21.62 -11.22 10.08
N ILE A 165 21.85 -9.92 9.94
CA ILE A 165 21.40 -8.94 10.94
C ILE A 165 19.87 -8.94 11.00
N MET A 166 19.20 -8.90 9.84
CA MET A 166 17.75 -8.99 9.76
C MET A 166 17.25 -10.28 10.41
N ALA A 167 17.80 -11.45 10.05
CA ALA A 167 17.42 -12.72 10.66
C ALA A 167 17.68 -12.76 12.18
N GLY A 168 18.75 -12.14 12.66
CA GLY A 168 19.04 -11.99 14.09
C GLY A 168 18.01 -11.12 14.82
N CYS A 169 17.63 -9.98 14.25
CA CYS A 169 16.57 -9.13 14.76
C CYS A 169 15.21 -9.86 14.76
N MET A 170 14.88 -10.56 13.68
CA MET A 170 13.65 -11.38 13.61
C MET A 170 13.65 -12.47 14.67
N CYS A 171 14.78 -13.14 14.91
CA CYS A 171 14.92 -14.14 15.97
C CYS A 171 14.60 -13.56 17.36
N VAL A 172 15.14 -12.37 17.68
CA VAL A 172 14.81 -11.67 18.92
C VAL A 172 13.32 -11.31 18.96
N GLY A 173 12.75 -10.82 17.85
CA GLY A 173 11.31 -10.55 17.73
C GLY A 173 10.43 -11.78 17.98
N LEU A 174 10.86 -12.97 17.54
CA LEU A 174 10.19 -14.23 17.82
C LEU A 174 10.28 -14.62 19.30
N LEU A 175 11.44 -14.39 19.95
CA LEU A 175 11.59 -14.61 21.39
C LEU A 175 10.68 -13.68 22.20
N LEU A 176 10.48 -12.44 21.75
CA LEU A 176 9.53 -11.50 22.35
C LEU A 176 8.08 -12.00 22.29
N ALA A 177 7.74 -12.93 21.39
CA ALA A 177 6.40 -13.52 21.31
C ALA A 177 6.12 -14.60 22.38
N THR A 178 7.14 -15.07 23.10
CA THR A 178 7.00 -16.15 24.10
C THR A 178 5.91 -15.89 25.16
N PRO A 179 5.76 -14.66 25.71
CA PRO A 179 4.70 -14.36 26.68
C PRO A 179 3.27 -14.58 26.16
N LEU A 180 3.05 -14.55 24.84
CA LEU A 180 1.72 -14.77 24.25
C LEU A 180 1.19 -16.19 24.52
N PHE A 181 2.09 -17.16 24.68
CA PHE A 181 1.73 -18.56 24.91
C PHE A 181 1.52 -18.90 26.39
N LEU A 182 1.94 -18.02 27.30
CA LEU A 182 1.86 -18.26 28.74
C LEU A 182 0.46 -17.94 29.28
N ASP A 183 -0.08 -18.82 30.13
CA ASP A 183 -1.36 -18.59 30.82
C ASP A 183 -1.24 -17.54 31.93
N SER A 184 -0.04 -17.32 32.46
CA SER A 184 0.22 -16.36 33.54
C SER A 184 0.12 -14.89 33.11
N VAL A 185 0.12 -14.61 31.81
CA VAL A 185 0.09 -13.25 31.27
C VAL A 185 -1.35 -12.86 30.97
N SER A 186 -1.81 -11.75 31.55
CA SER A 186 -3.14 -11.21 31.32
C SER A 186 -3.35 -10.78 29.86
N LEU A 187 -4.60 -10.65 29.42
CA LEU A 187 -4.92 -10.18 28.06
C LEU A 187 -4.31 -8.81 27.76
N GLY A 188 -4.39 -7.86 28.71
CA GLY A 188 -3.74 -6.55 28.58
C GLY A 188 -2.21 -6.65 28.50
N GLY A 189 -1.59 -7.57 29.24
CA GLY A 189 -0.16 -7.86 29.12
C GLY A 189 0.21 -8.43 27.75
N LYS A 190 -0.62 -9.32 27.20
CA LYS A 190 -0.44 -9.87 25.84
C LYS A 190 -0.60 -8.79 24.76
N ALA A 191 -1.58 -7.91 24.90
CA ALA A 191 -1.74 -6.75 24.02
C ALA A 191 -0.51 -5.83 24.05
N ALA A 192 0.05 -5.55 25.23
CA ALA A 192 1.28 -4.78 25.38
C ALA A 192 2.48 -5.47 24.72
N VAL A 193 2.59 -6.80 24.84
CA VAL A 193 3.64 -7.59 24.15
C VAL A 193 3.53 -7.44 22.64
N VAL A 194 2.33 -7.53 22.06
CA VAL A 194 2.13 -7.33 20.61
C VAL A 194 2.50 -5.90 20.19
N ALA A 195 2.12 -4.88 20.97
CA ALA A 195 2.50 -3.50 20.70
C ALA A 195 4.03 -3.29 20.74
N VAL A 196 4.72 -3.88 21.72
CA VAL A 196 6.18 -3.86 21.82
C VAL A 196 6.82 -4.58 20.63
N MET A 197 6.29 -5.74 20.23
CA MET A 197 6.76 -6.47 19.06
C MET A 197 6.59 -5.65 17.78
N ALA A 198 5.45 -4.96 17.62
CA ALA A 198 5.20 -4.11 16.47
C ALA A 198 6.21 -2.96 16.38
N ALA A 199 6.42 -2.23 17.48
CA ALA A 199 7.39 -1.14 17.55
C ALA A 199 8.84 -1.64 17.35
N TYR A 200 9.18 -2.78 17.96
CA TYR A 200 10.49 -3.42 17.80
C TYR A 200 10.76 -3.77 16.33
N GLN A 201 9.75 -4.29 15.64
CA GLN A 201 9.88 -4.64 14.24
C GLN A 201 10.13 -3.40 13.37
N GLU A 202 9.30 -2.36 13.49
CA GLU A 202 9.47 -1.14 12.68
C GLU A 202 10.83 -0.49 12.91
N LEU A 203 11.30 -0.50 14.16
CA LEU A 203 12.61 0.00 14.53
C LEU A 203 13.73 -0.85 13.92
N THR A 204 13.69 -2.17 14.06
CA THR A 204 14.74 -3.06 13.54
C THR A 204 14.77 -3.11 12.02
N TRP A 205 13.62 -3.11 11.35
CA TRP A 205 13.52 -2.97 9.90
C TRP A 205 14.12 -1.64 9.43
N SER A 206 13.76 -0.52 10.08
CA SER A 206 14.33 0.80 9.76
C SER A 206 15.85 0.85 9.97
N LEU A 207 16.34 0.27 11.07
CA LEU A 207 17.77 0.23 11.39
C LEU A 207 18.56 -0.62 10.40
N THR A 208 18.07 -1.82 10.07
CA THR A 208 18.74 -2.77 9.16
C THR A 208 18.90 -2.24 7.75
N LEU A 209 17.90 -1.52 7.23
CA LEU A 209 17.95 -0.91 5.90
C LEU A 209 18.59 0.48 5.89
N SER A 210 18.84 1.08 7.06
CA SER A 210 19.36 2.44 7.15
C SER A 210 20.76 2.60 6.53
N PRO A 211 21.02 3.70 5.81
CA PRO A 211 22.37 4.06 5.38
C PRO A 211 23.33 4.28 6.55
N TRP A 212 22.81 4.58 7.74
CA TRP A 212 23.61 4.76 8.95
C TRP A 212 24.29 3.45 9.35
N LEU A 213 23.53 2.34 9.42
CA LEU A 213 24.09 1.05 9.80
C LEU A 213 25.12 0.56 8.77
N LYS A 214 24.82 0.75 7.48
CA LYS A 214 25.73 0.43 6.37
C LYS A 214 27.07 1.15 6.49
N ARG A 215 27.04 2.47 6.79
CA ARG A 215 28.25 3.29 7.01
C ARG A 215 29.03 2.86 8.25
N ARG A 216 28.33 2.55 9.35
CA ARG A 216 28.96 2.10 10.61
C ARG A 216 29.67 0.76 10.46
N LEU A 217 29.09 -0.17 9.72
CA LEU A 217 29.64 -1.50 9.48
C LEU A 217 30.70 -1.56 8.37
N LYS A 218 30.97 -0.43 7.67
CA LYS A 218 31.91 -0.33 6.55
C LYS A 218 31.73 -1.46 5.52
N LEU A 219 30.47 -1.75 5.18
CA LEU A 219 30.14 -2.85 4.29
C LEU A 219 30.55 -2.52 2.85
N ARG A 220 31.41 -3.36 2.26
CA ARG A 220 31.73 -3.31 0.82
C ARG A 220 30.50 -3.59 -0.05
N TYR A 221 29.66 -4.53 0.38
CA TYR A 221 28.41 -4.89 -0.27
C TYR A 221 27.22 -4.56 0.62
N SER A 222 26.17 -3.94 0.06
CA SER A 222 24.92 -3.71 0.79
C SER A 222 23.69 -3.90 -0.08
N THR A 223 22.54 -4.19 0.54
CA THR A 223 21.30 -4.38 -0.20
C THR A 223 20.85 -3.08 -0.87
N ALA A 224 20.61 -3.15 -2.17
CA ALA A 224 19.85 -2.15 -2.90
C ALA A 224 18.41 -2.64 -3.02
N VAL A 225 17.49 -1.70 -2.94
CA VAL A 225 16.04 -1.96 -3.03
C VAL A 225 15.63 -1.64 -4.47
N ASP A 226 14.91 -2.54 -5.13
CA ASP A 226 14.30 -2.22 -6.42
C ASP A 226 13.16 -1.22 -6.19
N MET A 227 13.47 0.05 -6.43
CA MET A 227 12.54 1.14 -6.16
C MET A 227 11.27 1.07 -7.01
N ALA A 228 11.36 0.57 -8.26
CA ALA A 228 10.20 0.47 -9.13
C ALA A 228 9.25 -0.61 -8.63
N HIS A 229 9.78 -1.80 -8.33
CA HIS A 229 9.03 -2.91 -7.73
C HIS A 229 8.35 -2.49 -6.42
N GLU A 230 9.07 -1.81 -5.52
CA GLU A 230 8.50 -1.36 -4.24
C GLU A 230 7.35 -0.36 -4.39
N ILE A 231 7.46 0.56 -5.35
CA ILE A 231 6.37 1.51 -5.67
C ILE A 231 5.15 0.75 -6.18
N ASP A 232 5.34 -0.18 -7.11
CA ASP A 232 4.27 -1.01 -7.68
C ASP A 232 3.58 -1.86 -6.61
N ARG A 233 4.34 -2.47 -5.69
CA ARG A 233 3.78 -3.31 -4.61
C ARG A 233 2.98 -2.50 -3.59
N MET A 234 3.43 -1.30 -3.23
CA MET A 234 2.67 -0.42 -2.34
C MET A 234 1.39 0.08 -3.01
N ALA A 235 1.46 0.43 -4.29
CA ALA A 235 0.27 0.79 -5.06
C ALA A 235 -0.72 -0.37 -5.17
N ALA A 236 -0.24 -1.60 -5.46
CA ALA A 236 -1.08 -2.79 -5.50
C ALA A 236 -1.78 -3.05 -4.16
N PHE A 237 -1.09 -2.87 -3.04
CA PHE A 237 -1.72 -2.99 -1.71
C PHE A 237 -2.74 -1.87 -1.46
N PHE A 238 -2.48 -0.65 -1.93
CA PHE A 238 -3.46 0.43 -1.88
C PHE A 238 -4.74 0.08 -2.66
N ILE A 239 -4.61 -0.57 -3.82
CA ILE A 239 -5.76 -1.08 -4.57
C ILE A 239 -6.51 -2.16 -3.79
N ILE A 240 -5.84 -3.04 -3.04
CA ILE A 240 -6.52 -4.03 -2.17
C ILE A 240 -7.43 -3.33 -1.16
N ILE A 241 -6.94 -2.25 -0.53
CA ILE A 241 -7.73 -1.45 0.42
C ILE A 241 -8.96 -0.84 -0.26
N LEU A 242 -8.78 -0.28 -1.47
CA LEU A 242 -9.89 0.26 -2.26
C LEU A 242 -10.86 -0.83 -2.75
N GLY A 243 -10.37 -2.07 -2.91
CA GLY A 243 -11.22 -3.22 -3.23
C GLY A 243 -12.32 -3.45 -2.20
N GLU A 244 -12.04 -3.17 -0.92
CA GLU A 244 -13.01 -3.33 0.17
C GLU A 244 -14.22 -2.40 0.02
N PHE A 245 -13.99 -1.16 -0.43
CA PHE A 245 -15.06 -0.20 -0.74
C PHE A 245 -16.04 -0.73 -1.77
N VAL A 246 -15.54 -1.47 -2.77
CA VAL A 246 -16.32 -1.91 -3.92
C VAL A 246 -16.91 -3.31 -3.70
N TYR A 247 -16.23 -4.16 -2.94
CA TYR A 247 -16.65 -5.54 -2.70
C TYR A 247 -17.99 -5.61 -1.95
N ILE A 248 -18.11 -4.92 -0.81
CA ILE A 248 -19.27 -5.02 0.08
C ILE A 248 -20.54 -4.42 -0.54
N VAL A 249 -20.42 -3.37 -1.37
CA VAL A 249 -21.60 -2.74 -2.01
C VAL A 249 -22.25 -3.64 -3.07
N ILE A 250 -21.56 -4.69 -3.52
CA ILE A 250 -22.05 -5.65 -4.53
C ILE A 250 -22.47 -6.98 -3.88
N VAL A 251 -21.62 -7.53 -3.00
CA VAL A 251 -21.84 -8.88 -2.47
C VAL A 251 -23.07 -8.96 -1.57
N GLY A 252 -23.98 -9.87 -1.91
CA GLY A 252 -25.26 -10.05 -1.24
C GLY A 252 -26.38 -9.13 -1.75
N ASN A 253 -26.15 -8.40 -2.85
CA ASN A 253 -27.10 -7.45 -3.44
C ASN A 253 -27.67 -6.40 -2.44
N PRO A 254 -26.85 -5.77 -1.58
CA PRO A 254 -27.34 -4.91 -0.50
C PRO A 254 -27.98 -3.62 -1.02
N ALA A 255 -27.65 -3.19 -2.23
CA ALA A 255 -28.25 -2.01 -2.85
C ALA A 255 -29.74 -2.19 -3.18
N GLY A 256 -30.29 -3.41 -3.13
CA GLY A 256 -31.68 -3.66 -3.51
C GLY A 256 -31.92 -3.64 -5.02
N ILE A 257 -33.18 -3.80 -5.42
CA ILE A 257 -33.59 -3.93 -6.83
C ILE A 257 -34.00 -2.56 -7.38
N GLY A 258 -33.33 -2.10 -8.45
CA GLY A 258 -33.64 -0.84 -9.14
C GLY A 258 -32.87 0.37 -8.61
N LEU A 259 -33.38 1.57 -8.88
CA LEU A 259 -32.80 2.84 -8.41
C LEU A 259 -33.28 3.13 -6.97
N THR A 260 -32.49 2.68 -6.00
CA THR A 260 -32.80 2.80 -4.57
C THR A 260 -31.87 3.81 -3.87
N PRO A 261 -32.19 4.24 -2.63
CA PRO A 261 -31.23 4.94 -1.77
C PRO A 261 -29.95 4.12 -1.49
N GLY A 262 -30.07 2.79 -1.43
CA GLY A 262 -28.94 1.88 -1.33
C GLY A 262 -27.99 1.99 -2.53
N TYR A 263 -28.53 2.07 -3.74
CA TYR A 263 -27.75 2.30 -4.96
C TYR A 263 -27.04 3.65 -4.92
N ALA A 264 -27.70 4.72 -4.46
CA ALA A 264 -27.06 6.03 -4.32
C ALA A 264 -25.87 5.99 -3.35
N LYS A 265 -26.00 5.31 -2.20
CA LYS A 265 -24.90 5.08 -1.25
C LYS A 265 -23.77 4.26 -1.87
N ALA A 266 -24.08 3.20 -2.59
CA ALA A 266 -23.09 2.38 -3.29
C ALA A 266 -22.29 3.19 -4.34
N VAL A 267 -22.97 4.06 -5.10
CA VAL A 267 -22.30 4.98 -6.04
C VAL A 267 -21.42 5.99 -5.29
N CYS A 268 -21.87 6.52 -4.15
CA CYS A 268 -21.03 7.41 -3.33
C CYS A 268 -19.74 6.70 -2.88
N THR A 269 -19.84 5.46 -2.38
CA THR A 269 -18.69 4.65 -1.98
C THR A 269 -17.74 4.38 -3.15
N LEU A 270 -18.27 4.06 -4.33
CA LEU A 270 -17.48 3.87 -5.55
C LEU A 270 -16.73 5.15 -5.96
N VAL A 271 -17.41 6.31 -5.96
CA VAL A 271 -16.79 7.60 -6.30
C VAL A 271 -15.68 7.95 -5.30
N ILE A 272 -15.90 7.70 -4.00
CA ILE A 272 -14.86 7.88 -2.98
C ILE A 272 -13.64 7.01 -3.30
N ALA A 273 -13.82 5.71 -3.55
CA ALA A 273 -12.71 4.82 -3.86
C ALA A 273 -11.96 5.25 -5.14
N PHE A 274 -12.70 5.67 -6.17
CA PHE A 274 -12.13 6.17 -7.42
C PHE A 274 -11.30 7.44 -7.21
N CYS A 275 -11.82 8.41 -6.46
CA CYS A 275 -11.13 9.65 -6.12
C CYS A 275 -9.89 9.41 -5.26
N LEU A 276 -9.96 8.48 -4.28
CA LEU A 276 -8.81 8.11 -3.45
C LEU A 276 -7.70 7.46 -4.29
N ASN A 277 -8.05 6.57 -5.23
CA ASN A 277 -7.08 6.01 -6.18
C ASN A 277 -6.41 7.12 -6.99
N TRP A 278 -7.21 8.04 -7.53
CA TRP A 278 -6.71 9.16 -8.32
C TRP A 278 -5.70 9.99 -7.53
N ILE A 279 -6.04 10.38 -6.30
CA ILE A 279 -5.20 11.18 -5.40
C ILE A 279 -3.90 10.43 -5.05
N TYR A 280 -3.98 9.13 -4.78
CA TYR A 280 -2.81 8.31 -4.44
C TYR A 280 -1.83 8.18 -5.62
N VAL A 281 -2.32 7.78 -6.79
CA VAL A 281 -1.49 7.58 -7.99
C VAL A 281 -0.90 8.89 -8.48
N SER A 282 -1.61 10.01 -8.31
CA SER A 282 -1.11 11.33 -8.69
C SER A 282 0.05 11.83 -7.81
N GLY A 283 0.31 11.22 -6.65
CA GLY A 283 1.38 11.64 -5.74
C GLY A 283 1.18 13.08 -5.26
N ASP A 284 2.04 14.01 -5.70
CA ASP A 284 1.91 15.46 -5.45
C ASP A 284 1.27 16.26 -6.61
N GLY A 285 0.85 15.58 -7.67
CA GLY A 285 0.17 16.15 -8.83
C GLY A 285 1.06 17.00 -9.73
N SER A 286 2.40 16.92 -9.60
CA SER A 286 3.33 17.63 -10.50
C SER A 286 3.88 16.71 -11.61
N PRO A 287 3.96 17.16 -12.88
CA PRO A 287 4.47 16.33 -13.98
C PRO A 287 5.94 15.90 -13.87
N GLY A 288 6.72 16.57 -13.01
CA GLY A 288 8.17 16.34 -12.80
C GLY A 288 8.50 16.08 -11.33
N ALA A 289 7.70 15.27 -10.64
CA ALA A 289 7.91 14.98 -9.23
C ALA A 289 8.96 13.87 -9.01
N THR A 290 9.93 14.10 -8.12
CA THR A 290 10.79 13.01 -7.64
C THR A 290 10.08 12.24 -6.52
N HIS A 291 9.87 10.93 -6.75
CA HIS A 291 9.26 10.01 -5.77
C HIS A 291 10.01 9.99 -4.42
N PRO A 292 9.32 9.89 -3.26
CA PRO A 292 9.95 9.86 -1.93
C PRO A 292 11.09 8.85 -1.78
N ILE A 293 10.93 7.65 -2.35
CA ILE A 293 11.96 6.59 -2.31
C ILE A 293 13.23 7.00 -3.09
N ARG A 294 13.07 7.68 -4.23
CA ARG A 294 14.17 8.12 -5.09
C ARG A 294 14.86 9.38 -4.56
N ARG A 295 14.17 10.17 -3.72
CA ARG A 295 14.65 11.46 -3.20
C ARG A 295 15.72 11.30 -2.11
N SER A 296 15.44 10.52 -1.07
CA SER A 296 16.36 10.33 0.05
C SER A 296 15.96 9.12 0.91
N PRO A 297 16.91 8.52 1.67
CA PRO A 297 16.59 7.43 2.58
C PRO A 297 15.54 7.79 3.63
N TRP A 298 15.55 9.02 4.15
CA TRP A 298 14.59 9.46 5.17
C TRP A 298 13.18 9.58 4.62
N THR A 299 13.04 10.09 3.39
CA THR A 299 11.74 10.16 2.71
C THR A 299 11.25 8.79 2.25
N ALA A 300 12.17 7.85 1.96
CA ALA A 300 11.83 6.45 1.71
C ALA A 300 11.27 5.78 2.98
N PHE A 301 11.91 5.94 4.14
CA PHE A 301 11.37 5.43 5.40
C PHE A 301 10.03 6.07 5.76
N GLY A 302 9.92 7.39 5.59
CA GLY A 302 8.65 8.10 5.75
C GLY A 302 7.55 7.51 4.86
N PHE A 303 7.86 7.22 3.59
CA PHE A 303 6.94 6.56 2.67
C PHE A 303 6.50 5.20 3.20
N PHE A 304 7.41 4.27 3.50
CA PHE A 304 7.04 2.93 3.94
C PHE A 304 6.28 2.91 5.28
N LEU A 305 6.75 3.67 6.28
CA LEU A 305 6.13 3.72 7.61
C LEU A 305 4.73 4.34 7.58
N LEU A 306 4.49 5.27 6.67
CA LEU A 306 3.20 5.94 6.52
C LEU A 306 2.12 5.04 5.93
N HIS A 307 2.49 4.00 5.17
CA HIS A 307 1.52 3.10 4.55
C HIS A 307 0.76 2.25 5.55
N LEU A 308 1.39 1.85 6.68
CA LEU A 308 0.71 1.07 7.71
C LEU A 308 -0.51 1.80 8.31
N PRO A 309 -0.38 3.02 8.89
CA PRO A 309 -1.53 3.74 9.43
C PRO A 309 -2.50 4.20 8.32
N MET A 310 -2.00 4.54 7.13
CA MET A 310 -2.85 4.88 6.00
C MET A 310 -3.74 3.71 5.57
N ALA A 311 -3.17 2.51 5.50
CA ALA A 311 -3.86 1.28 5.14
C ALA A 311 -4.94 0.95 6.16
N ALA A 312 -4.58 0.91 7.44
CA ALA A 312 -5.52 0.63 8.52
C ALA A 312 -6.70 1.62 8.54
N ALA A 313 -6.41 2.92 8.37
CA ALA A 313 -7.43 3.97 8.43
C ALA A 313 -8.40 3.93 7.24
N PHE A 314 -7.88 3.81 6.01
CA PHE A 314 -8.75 3.74 4.83
C PHE A 314 -9.52 2.43 4.72
N LEU A 315 -8.95 1.33 5.21
CA LEU A 315 -9.60 0.04 5.17
C LEU A 315 -10.85 0.01 6.05
N ILE A 316 -10.76 0.44 7.31
CA ILE A 316 -11.95 0.50 8.18
C ILE A 316 -12.96 1.54 7.66
N ALA A 317 -12.48 2.69 7.18
CA ALA A 317 -13.35 3.70 6.59
C ALA A 317 -14.08 3.18 5.36
N GLY A 318 -13.39 2.43 4.49
CA GLY A 318 -13.96 1.81 3.30
C GLY A 318 -14.99 0.75 3.61
N HIS A 319 -14.69 -0.10 4.59
CA HIS A 319 -15.62 -1.11 5.07
C HIS A 319 -16.92 -0.47 5.57
N VAL A 320 -16.84 0.52 6.49
CA VAL A 320 -18.03 1.21 7.01
C VAL A 320 -18.76 2.01 5.92
N SER A 321 -18.00 2.63 5.01
CA SER A 321 -18.56 3.33 3.85
C SER A 321 -19.39 2.40 2.97
N ALA A 322 -18.96 1.17 2.76
CA ALA A 322 -19.70 0.18 1.99
C ALA A 322 -20.87 -0.42 2.78
N LEU A 323 -20.71 -0.64 4.09
CA LEU A 323 -21.76 -1.09 5.00
C LEU A 323 -22.95 -0.12 5.04
N SER A 324 -22.69 1.18 4.79
CA SER A 324 -23.71 2.23 4.68
C SER A 324 -24.90 1.85 3.79
N VAL A 325 -24.68 1.04 2.75
CA VAL A 325 -25.73 0.61 1.83
C VAL A 325 -26.87 -0.11 2.56
N ARG A 326 -26.56 -0.84 3.63
CA ARG A 326 -27.50 -1.67 4.40
C ARG A 326 -28.23 -0.92 5.53
N VAL A 327 -27.76 0.27 5.90
CA VAL A 327 -28.26 1.00 7.07
C VAL A 327 -28.80 2.38 6.70
N ASP A 328 -29.88 2.80 7.36
CA ASP A 328 -30.45 4.15 7.16
C ASP A 328 -29.78 5.18 8.09
N GLU A 329 -29.36 4.73 9.27
CA GLU A 329 -28.62 5.51 10.24
C GLU A 329 -27.40 4.73 10.70
N PHE A 330 -26.28 5.43 10.88
CA PHE A 330 -25.08 4.84 11.43
C PHE A 330 -25.12 4.86 12.95
N GLU A 331 -24.61 3.80 13.57
CA GLU A 331 -24.25 3.86 14.98
C GLU A 331 -23.19 4.94 15.23
N GLU A 332 -23.10 5.45 16.46
CA GLU A 332 -22.13 6.49 16.81
C GLU A 332 -20.70 6.04 16.48
N GLY A 333 -20.34 4.83 16.88
CA GLY A 333 -19.02 4.27 16.60
C GLY A 333 -18.75 4.16 15.10
N GLN A 334 -19.70 3.67 14.30
CA GLN A 334 -19.54 3.57 12.84
C GLN A 334 -19.28 4.93 12.20
N ARG A 335 -19.97 5.99 12.64
CA ARG A 335 -19.72 7.37 12.15
C ARG A 335 -18.30 7.82 12.44
N TRP A 336 -17.81 7.56 13.65
CA TRP A 336 -16.43 7.88 14.04
C TRP A 336 -15.43 7.07 13.23
N LEU A 337 -15.64 5.76 13.06
CA LEU A 337 -14.77 4.91 12.25
C LEU A 337 -14.67 5.40 10.80
N LEU A 338 -15.81 5.78 10.19
CA LEU A 338 -15.84 6.33 8.84
C LEU A 338 -15.13 7.69 8.77
N GLY A 339 -15.54 8.66 9.58
CA GLY A 339 -14.99 10.02 9.50
C GLY A 339 -13.53 10.13 9.97
N ALA A 340 -13.20 9.54 11.13
CA ALA A 340 -11.82 9.53 11.62
C ALA A 340 -10.91 8.65 10.75
N GLY A 341 -11.38 7.49 10.27
CA GLY A 341 -10.62 6.66 9.35
C GLY A 341 -10.33 7.37 8.03
N MET A 342 -11.35 8.01 7.42
CA MET A 342 -11.16 8.85 6.24
C MET A 342 -10.21 10.02 6.49
N GLY A 343 -10.37 10.71 7.61
CA GLY A 343 -9.55 11.85 7.98
C GLY A 343 -8.08 11.46 8.22
N ILE A 344 -7.82 10.38 8.95
CA ILE A 344 -6.46 9.88 9.23
C ILE A 344 -5.82 9.41 7.93
N GLY A 345 -6.54 8.64 7.10
CA GLY A 345 -6.06 8.24 5.78
C GLY A 345 -5.72 9.43 4.89
N MET A 346 -6.57 10.47 4.88
CA MET A 346 -6.34 11.68 4.10
C MET A 346 -5.16 12.51 4.64
N LEU A 347 -4.99 12.56 5.97
CA LEU A 347 -3.80 13.15 6.60
C LEU A 347 -2.54 12.40 6.18
N CYS A 348 -2.59 11.06 6.09
CA CYS A 348 -1.50 10.28 5.54
C CYS A 348 -1.24 10.61 4.07
N LEU A 349 -2.27 10.74 3.23
CA LEU A 349 -2.09 11.17 1.83
C LEU A 349 -1.51 12.58 1.70
N TRP A 350 -1.80 13.47 2.64
CA TRP A 350 -1.16 14.79 2.72
C TRP A 350 0.33 14.66 3.01
N VAL A 351 0.71 13.92 4.06
CA VAL A 351 2.12 13.68 4.38
C VAL A 351 2.83 13.00 3.21
N TYR A 352 2.21 12.01 2.58
CA TYR A 352 2.72 11.29 1.42
C TYR A 352 3.08 12.25 0.28
N ALA A 353 2.18 13.17 -0.08
CA ALA A 353 2.45 14.17 -1.11
C ALA A 353 3.53 15.18 -0.70
N MET A 354 3.64 15.53 0.59
CA MET A 354 4.71 16.41 1.10
C MET A 354 6.10 15.76 1.04
N LEU A 355 6.18 14.42 1.05
CA LEU A 355 7.46 13.71 0.91
C LEU A 355 8.04 13.82 -0.51
N TYR A 356 7.21 14.01 -1.54
CA TYR A 356 7.68 14.24 -2.91
C TYR A 356 8.50 15.53 -3.01
N LYS A 357 9.48 15.55 -3.90
CA LYS A 357 10.14 16.79 -4.31
C LYS A 357 9.59 17.17 -5.68
N ALA A 358 8.74 18.19 -5.72
CA ALA A 358 8.33 18.80 -6.98
C ALA A 358 9.49 19.63 -7.54
N GLU A 359 9.73 19.55 -8.84
CA GLU A 359 10.50 20.57 -9.54
C GLU A 359 9.77 21.91 -9.46
N GLU A 360 10.51 23.01 -9.27
CA GLU A 360 9.94 24.36 -9.18
C GLU A 360 9.42 24.80 -10.55
N ARG A 361 8.17 24.43 -10.82
CA ARG A 361 7.43 24.76 -12.03
C ARG A 361 6.44 25.88 -11.73
N HIS A 362 6.73 27.08 -12.24
CA HIS A 362 5.93 28.29 -12.03
C HIS A 362 4.75 28.43 -13.01
N ASP A 363 4.65 27.49 -13.93
CA ASP A 363 3.65 27.37 -15.00
C ASP A 363 2.37 26.65 -14.54
N LEU A 364 2.34 25.99 -13.39
CA LEU A 364 1.12 25.38 -12.83
C LEU A 364 0.14 26.44 -12.30
N ILE A 365 -1.16 26.15 -12.34
CA ILE A 365 -2.22 27.05 -11.82
C ILE A 365 -2.05 27.30 -10.32
N LEU A 366 -1.84 26.23 -9.53
CA LEU A 366 -1.57 26.33 -8.10
C LEU A 366 -0.19 25.78 -7.74
N PRO A 367 0.56 26.45 -6.84
CA PRO A 367 1.79 25.89 -6.30
C PRO A 367 1.49 24.69 -5.39
N LYS A 368 2.46 23.78 -5.26
CA LYS A 368 2.34 22.51 -4.51
C LYS A 368 1.68 22.67 -3.15
N ASN A 369 2.14 23.60 -2.31
CA ASN A 369 1.68 23.74 -0.93
C ASN A 369 0.19 24.09 -0.84
N TRP A 370 -0.33 24.91 -1.75
CA TRP A 370 -1.75 25.27 -1.78
C TRP A 370 -2.61 24.19 -2.41
N ARG A 371 -2.09 23.51 -3.44
CA ARG A 371 -2.76 22.39 -4.08
C ARG A 371 -2.94 21.22 -3.10
N VAL A 372 -1.83 20.70 -2.58
CA VAL A 372 -1.80 19.55 -1.66
C VAL A 372 -2.29 19.93 -0.25
N GLY A 373 -2.15 21.19 0.16
CA GLY A 373 -2.62 21.67 1.47
C GLY A 373 -4.12 21.46 1.70
N MET A 374 -4.92 21.37 0.63
CA MET A 374 -6.34 21.07 0.72
C MET A 374 -6.61 19.66 1.28
N ARG A 375 -5.70 18.69 1.09
CA ARG A 375 -5.79 17.37 1.73
C ARG A 375 -5.86 17.49 3.25
N LEU A 376 -5.04 18.37 3.84
CA LEU A 376 -5.02 18.60 5.29
C LEU A 376 -6.34 19.23 5.78
N VAL A 377 -6.85 20.22 5.04
CA VAL A 377 -8.14 20.86 5.38
C VAL A 377 -9.26 19.84 5.35
N VAL A 378 -9.36 19.06 4.27
CA VAL A 378 -10.38 18.01 4.12
C VAL A 378 -10.21 16.91 5.18
N ALA A 379 -8.97 16.52 5.50
CA ALA A 379 -8.70 15.57 6.58
C ALA A 379 -9.26 16.04 7.93
N VAL A 380 -9.00 17.30 8.31
CA VAL A 380 -9.52 17.87 9.56
C VAL A 380 -11.05 17.92 9.55
N VAL A 381 -11.65 18.34 8.45
CA VAL A 381 -13.11 18.39 8.30
C VAL A 381 -13.72 16.99 8.46
N LEU A 382 -13.15 15.97 7.81
CA LEU A 382 -13.61 14.58 7.91
C LEU A 382 -13.51 14.01 9.34
N MET A 383 -12.48 14.40 10.11
CA MET A 383 -12.34 13.99 11.51
C MET A 383 -13.37 14.66 12.44
N VAL A 384 -13.85 15.86 12.10
CA VAL A 384 -14.77 16.64 12.95
C VAL A 384 -16.23 16.37 12.63
N ILE A 385 -16.58 16.05 11.37
CA ILE A 385 -17.95 15.79 10.94
C ILE A 385 -18.69 14.73 11.78
N PRO A 386 -18.08 13.62 12.24
CA PRO A 386 -18.75 12.65 13.11
C PRO A 386 -19.37 13.24 14.38
N ALA A 387 -18.81 14.35 14.89
CA ALA A 387 -19.30 15.02 16.09
C ALA A 387 -20.63 15.78 15.89
N THR A 388 -21.12 15.95 14.65
CA THR A 388 -22.40 16.66 14.38
C THR A 388 -23.61 15.72 14.44
N HIS A 389 -23.64 14.82 15.44
CA HIS A 389 -24.37 13.54 15.48
C HIS A 389 -25.88 13.59 15.24
N GLU A 390 -26.56 14.73 15.43
CA GLU A 390 -28.04 14.81 15.38
C GLU A 390 -28.63 15.19 14.01
N HIS A 391 -27.80 15.45 12.99
CA HIS A 391 -28.27 16.16 11.80
C HIS A 391 -28.27 15.34 10.50
N PHE A 392 -27.59 14.19 10.44
CA PHE A 392 -27.38 13.46 9.19
C PHE A 392 -27.76 11.98 9.28
N ASN A 393 -28.63 11.54 8.36
CA ASN A 393 -28.80 10.13 8.07
C ASN A 393 -27.58 9.56 7.30
N ALA A 394 -27.49 8.24 7.16
CA ALA A 394 -26.34 7.59 6.52
C ALA A 394 -26.13 8.07 5.07
N THR A 395 -27.22 8.35 4.34
CA THR A 395 -27.16 8.84 2.96
C THR A 395 -26.55 10.23 2.88
N GLN A 396 -27.01 11.17 3.71
CA GLN A 396 -26.49 12.53 3.77
C GLN A 396 -25.02 12.54 4.18
N PHE A 397 -24.66 11.73 5.17
CA PHE A 397 -23.27 11.59 5.62
C PHE A 397 -22.37 11.11 4.48
N MET A 398 -22.80 10.05 3.76
CA MET A 398 -22.09 9.51 2.62
C MET A 398 -21.94 10.50 1.47
N VAL A 399 -22.99 11.28 1.16
CA VAL A 399 -22.93 12.33 0.14
C VAL A 399 -21.96 13.44 0.53
N ILE A 400 -21.91 13.84 1.81
CA ILE A 400 -20.97 14.86 2.30
C ILE A 400 -19.53 14.36 2.18
N VAL A 401 -19.23 13.13 2.65
CA VAL A 401 -17.89 12.54 2.54
C VAL A 401 -17.46 12.43 1.07
N MET A 402 -18.35 11.93 0.21
CA MET A 402 -18.10 11.85 -1.23
C MET A 402 -17.84 13.22 -1.84
N ALA A 403 -18.68 14.21 -1.55
CA ALA A 403 -18.53 15.56 -2.08
C ALA A 403 -17.22 16.23 -1.66
N LEU A 404 -16.77 16.03 -0.41
CA LEU A 404 -15.49 16.56 0.08
C LEU A 404 -14.30 15.93 -0.65
N ILE A 405 -14.30 14.61 -0.81
CA ILE A 405 -13.21 13.89 -1.49
C ILE A 405 -13.22 14.21 -2.99
N ALA A 406 -14.39 14.26 -3.63
CA ALA A 406 -14.52 14.65 -5.04
C ALA A 406 -14.08 16.11 -5.27
N PHE A 407 -14.49 17.03 -4.40
CA PHE A 407 -14.04 18.42 -4.41
C PHE A 407 -12.51 18.50 -4.32
N LEU A 408 -11.90 17.74 -3.41
CA LEU A 408 -10.45 17.67 -3.27
C LEU A 408 -9.77 17.15 -4.54
N THR A 409 -10.28 16.08 -5.14
CA THR A 409 -9.74 15.55 -6.41
C THR A 409 -9.83 16.58 -7.53
N ILE A 410 -10.95 17.29 -7.65
CA ILE A 410 -11.12 18.35 -8.64
C ILE A 410 -10.17 19.52 -8.37
N TRP A 411 -10.06 19.95 -7.11
CA TRP A 411 -9.14 21.01 -6.67
C TRP A 411 -7.70 20.70 -7.07
N GLU A 412 -7.23 19.47 -6.80
CA GLU A 412 -5.87 19.08 -7.15
C GLU A 412 -5.67 18.91 -8.65
N THR A 413 -6.67 18.35 -9.35
CA THR A 413 -6.59 18.16 -10.80
C THR A 413 -6.49 19.52 -11.50
N ILE A 414 -7.39 20.45 -11.18
CA ILE A 414 -7.38 21.81 -11.75
C ILE A 414 -6.12 22.56 -11.32
N GLY A 415 -5.74 22.49 -10.04
CA GLY A 415 -4.51 23.14 -9.54
C GLY A 415 -3.22 22.56 -10.13
N GLY A 416 -3.27 21.35 -10.68
CA GLY A 416 -2.18 20.65 -11.36
C GLY A 416 -2.09 20.94 -12.87
N LEU A 417 -3.06 21.66 -13.45
CA LEU A 417 -3.00 22.08 -14.85
C LEU A 417 -2.00 23.22 -15.04
N LEU A 418 -1.57 23.40 -16.30
CA LEU A 418 -0.73 24.52 -16.70
C LEU A 418 -1.58 25.80 -16.84
N LYS A 419 -0.93 26.96 -16.70
CA LYS A 419 -1.55 28.26 -16.99
C LYS A 419 -1.86 28.33 -18.48
N GLY A 420 -3.08 28.77 -18.81
CA GLY A 420 -3.54 28.83 -20.20
C GLY A 420 -4.09 27.50 -20.73
N THR A 421 -4.32 26.49 -19.89
CA THR A 421 -4.97 25.23 -20.31
C THR A 421 -6.34 25.47 -20.93
N THR A 422 -6.56 24.83 -22.08
CA THR A 422 -7.85 24.75 -22.77
C THR A 422 -8.64 23.52 -22.29
N ILE A 423 -9.97 23.59 -22.36
CA ILE A 423 -10.85 22.50 -21.89
C ILE A 423 -10.69 21.24 -22.76
N PHE A 424 -10.45 21.43 -24.06
CA PHE A 424 -10.32 20.34 -25.03
C PHE A 424 -8.94 20.37 -25.66
N GLU A 425 -8.35 19.18 -25.79
CA GLU A 425 -7.19 18.96 -26.63
C GLU A 425 -7.64 18.98 -28.10
N PRO A 426 -6.98 19.76 -28.98
CA PRO A 426 -7.31 19.75 -30.40
C PRO A 426 -6.93 18.39 -31.00
N TRP A 427 -7.88 17.75 -31.70
CA TRP A 427 -7.67 16.44 -32.32
C TRP A 427 -6.88 16.59 -33.63
N THR A 428 -5.57 16.84 -33.52
CA THR A 428 -4.67 17.03 -34.67
C THR A 428 -4.36 15.73 -35.40
N ASP A 429 -4.48 14.59 -34.73
CA ASP A 429 -4.12 13.26 -35.24
C ASP A 429 -5.35 12.48 -35.76
N ALA A 430 -6.41 13.20 -36.17
CA ALA A 430 -7.62 12.60 -36.72
C ALA A 430 -7.38 11.87 -38.06
N HIS A 431 -6.19 12.03 -38.65
CA HIS A 431 -5.78 11.39 -39.90
C HIS A 431 -4.57 10.48 -39.65
N PRO A 432 -4.50 9.32 -40.32
CA PRO A 432 -3.34 8.45 -40.18
C PRO A 432 -2.07 9.23 -40.56
N PRO A 433 -0.95 8.97 -39.87
CA PRO A 433 0.32 9.62 -40.19
C PRO A 433 0.64 9.40 -41.68
N SER A 434 1.07 10.47 -42.36
CA SER A 434 1.39 10.41 -43.79
C SER A 434 2.39 9.29 -44.09
N GLU A 435 2.36 8.72 -45.31
CA GLU A 435 3.29 7.66 -45.72
C GLU A 435 4.77 8.07 -45.53
N ALA A 436 5.09 9.37 -45.59
CA ALA A 436 6.42 9.92 -45.32
C ALA A 436 6.87 9.75 -43.86
N LEU A 437 5.95 9.84 -42.89
CA LEU A 437 6.22 9.56 -41.46
C LEU A 437 6.42 8.06 -41.22
N LEU A 438 5.66 7.22 -41.93
CA LEU A 438 5.80 5.75 -41.86
C LEU A 438 7.09 5.26 -42.50
N GLN A 439 7.64 5.99 -43.47
CA GLN A 439 8.92 5.71 -44.13
C GLN A 439 10.13 6.32 -43.40
N GLY A 440 9.92 7.08 -42.31
CA GLY A 440 10.98 7.67 -41.50
C GLY A 440 11.67 8.89 -42.14
N GLU A 441 11.05 9.53 -43.13
CA GLU A 441 11.69 10.62 -43.92
C GLU A 441 11.46 12.04 -43.36
N SER A 442 10.70 12.22 -42.27
CA SER A 442 10.55 13.54 -41.65
C SER A 442 11.26 13.61 -40.28
N SER A 443 12.53 14.00 -40.30
CA SER A 443 13.23 14.54 -39.14
C SER A 443 12.74 15.95 -38.82
N THR A 444 12.41 16.19 -37.54
CA THR A 444 12.42 17.49 -36.84
C THR A 444 11.76 18.68 -37.53
N GLN A 445 10.54 19.04 -37.10
CA GLN A 445 10.15 20.45 -37.05
C GLN A 445 9.83 20.84 -35.61
N ASN A 446 10.65 21.77 -35.11
CA ASN A 446 10.52 22.45 -33.83
C ASN A 446 9.12 23.06 -33.69
N SER A 447 8.50 22.85 -32.53
CA SER A 447 7.30 23.54 -32.05
C SER A 447 7.60 24.96 -31.51
N GLU A 448 8.60 25.65 -32.05
CA GLU A 448 8.91 27.05 -31.77
C GLU A 448 8.79 27.84 -33.08
N GLY A 449 7.58 28.31 -33.40
CA GLY A 449 7.41 29.16 -34.59
C GLY A 449 5.99 29.28 -35.13
N LEU A 450 4.97 29.44 -34.29
CA LEU A 450 3.63 29.86 -34.74
C LEU A 450 3.05 30.89 -33.74
N ILE A 451 3.82 31.95 -33.48
CA ILE A 451 3.31 33.25 -33.02
C ILE A 451 3.94 34.30 -33.93
N GLU A 452 3.52 34.37 -35.19
CA GLU A 452 3.67 35.54 -36.06
C GLU A 452 2.94 35.26 -37.39
N GLY A 453 1.89 36.04 -37.70
CA GLY A 453 1.21 35.94 -38.99
C GLY A 453 -0.27 36.32 -38.97
N GLN A 454 -0.53 37.60 -39.20
CA GLN A 454 -1.81 38.30 -39.22
C GLN A 454 -2.85 37.76 -40.23
N SER A 455 -4.13 37.79 -39.85
CA SER A 455 -5.15 38.72 -40.40
C SER A 455 -6.42 38.73 -39.54
#